data_AF-A0A167MJ14-F1
#
_entry.id   AF-A0A167MJ14-F1
#
_cell.length_a   1.000
_cell.length_b   1.000
_cell.length_c   1.000
_cell.angle_alpha   90.00
_cell.angle_beta   90.00
_cell.angle_gamma   90.00
#
_symmetry.space_group_name_H-M   'P 1'
#
loop_
_entity.id
_entity.type
_entity.pdbx_description
1 polymer ?
#
loop_
_entity_poly.entity_id
_entity_poly.type
_entity_poly.pdbx_seq_one_letter_code
_entity_poly.pdbx_strand_id
1 'polypeptide(L)'
;MESDAQVAEALAASSTGKAALDYAIQAAELYMRAASSTTNKQDAARLRQKCKALIAHAEMLKTQLSIPPLRPNGSDILRQSSLLHGNEFPPWEETPSDTEFQRKAGQQLFTYATSASLFPTSSLTVLCQ
;
A
#
# COMPACT_ATOMS: atom_id res chain seq x y z
N MET A 1 -19.08 30.81 -13.17
CA MET A 1 -19.41 29.43 -12.77
C MET A 1 -19.27 28.44 -13.93
N GLU A 2 -20.11 28.47 -14.98
CA GLU A 2 -19.95 27.52 -16.11
C GLU A 2 -18.66 27.77 -16.91
N SER A 3 -18.30 29.04 -17.15
CA SER A 3 -17.03 29.37 -17.83
C SER A 3 -15.82 28.86 -17.05
N ASP A 4 -15.79 29.05 -15.73
CA ASP A 4 -14.72 28.52 -14.86
C ASP A 4 -14.67 26.99 -14.90
N ALA A 5 -15.83 26.33 -14.98
CA ALA A 5 -15.92 24.87 -15.11
C ALA A 5 -15.28 24.37 -16.41
N GLN A 6 -15.46 25.09 -17.51
CA GLN A 6 -14.84 24.77 -18.80
C GLN A 6 -13.32 24.93 -18.77
N VAL A 7 -12.81 25.94 -18.05
CA VAL A 7 -11.37 26.11 -17.85
C VAL A 7 -10.80 24.94 -17.03
N ALA A 8 -11.44 24.58 -15.93
CA ALA A 8 -11.02 23.42 -15.13
C ALA A 8 -11.10 22.10 -15.92
N GLU A 9 -12.11 21.94 -16.78
CA GLU A 9 -12.26 20.78 -17.67
C GLU A 9 -11.12 20.72 -18.71
N ALA A 10 -10.73 21.86 -19.28
CA ALA A 10 -9.59 21.94 -20.19
C ALA A 10 -8.27 21.60 -19.48
N LEU A 11 -8.07 22.09 -18.25
CA LEU A 11 -6.91 21.76 -17.42
C LEU A 11 -6.88 20.26 -17.04
N ALA A 12 -8.03 19.68 -16.75
CA ALA A 12 -8.15 18.24 -16.49
C ALA A 12 -7.76 17.41 -17.72
N ALA A 13 -8.10 17.87 -18.93
CA ALA A 13 -7.73 17.20 -20.17
C ALA A 13 -6.24 17.35 -20.54
N SER A 14 -5.59 18.45 -20.15
CA SER A 14 -4.17 18.69 -20.43
C SER A 14 -3.20 18.18 -19.35
N SER A 15 -3.71 17.84 -18.17
CA SER A 15 -2.92 17.40 -17.02
C SER A 15 -2.87 15.87 -16.91
N THR A 16 -1.99 15.35 -16.06
CA THR A 16 -1.91 13.90 -15.78
C THR A 16 -1.87 13.63 -14.28
N GLY A 17 -2.15 12.37 -13.91
CA GLY A 17 -2.07 11.90 -12.54
C GLY A 17 -2.97 12.67 -11.58
N LYS A 18 -2.44 13.04 -10.41
CA LYS A 18 -3.21 13.67 -9.33
C LYS A 18 -3.78 15.03 -9.73
N ALA A 19 -3.02 15.83 -10.49
CA ALA A 19 -3.48 17.13 -10.95
C ALA A 19 -4.70 17.00 -11.88
N ALA A 20 -4.71 16.03 -12.79
CA ALA A 20 -5.87 15.76 -13.64
C ALA A 20 -7.11 15.38 -12.82
N LEU A 21 -6.93 14.57 -11.76
CA LEU A 21 -8.00 14.19 -10.85
C LEU A 21 -8.56 15.41 -10.11
N ASP A 22 -7.70 16.25 -9.53
CA ASP A 22 -8.10 17.43 -8.78
C ASP A 22 -8.87 18.42 -9.66
N TYR A 23 -8.42 18.67 -10.90
CA TYR A 23 -9.13 19.52 -11.86
C TYR A 23 -10.46 18.92 -12.32
N ALA A 24 -10.56 17.60 -12.51
CA ALA A 24 -11.81 16.95 -12.86
C ALA A 24 -12.87 17.09 -11.75
N ILE A 25 -12.47 16.95 -10.49
CA ILE A 25 -13.33 17.17 -9.32
C ILE A 25 -13.78 18.64 -9.27
N GLN A 26 -12.84 19.58 -9.43
CA GLN A 26 -13.16 21.01 -9.42
C GLN A 26 -14.15 21.39 -10.53
N ALA A 27 -13.96 20.87 -11.75
CA ALA A 27 -14.89 21.09 -12.85
C ALA A 27 -16.29 20.55 -12.51
N ALA A 28 -16.38 19.36 -11.91
CA ALA A 28 -17.66 18.77 -11.51
C ALA A 28 -18.39 19.63 -10.47
N GLU A 29 -17.67 20.14 -9.47
CA GLU A 29 -18.24 21.04 -8.45
C GLU A 29 -18.77 22.34 -9.05
N LEU A 30 -18.02 22.95 -9.98
CA LEU A 30 -18.43 24.18 -10.65
C LEU A 30 -19.66 23.96 -11.53
N TYR A 31 -19.73 22.84 -12.25
CA TYR A 31 -20.93 22.46 -13.00
C TYR A 31 -22.14 22.16 -12.08
N MET A 32 -21.93 21.55 -10.91
CA MET A 32 -23.00 21.32 -9.92
C MET A 32 -23.56 22.64 -9.39
N ARG A 33 -22.69 23.59 -9.04
CA ARG A 33 -23.11 24.92 -8.59
C ARG A 33 -23.84 25.66 -9.71
N ALA A 34 -23.30 25.66 -10.93
CA ALA A 34 -23.97 26.23 -12.09
C ALA A 34 -25.38 25.64 -12.28
N ALA A 35 -25.52 24.31 -12.22
CA ALA A 35 -26.79 23.60 -12.35
C ALA A 35 -27.81 23.95 -11.26
N SER A 36 -27.36 24.31 -10.06
CA SER A 36 -28.24 24.78 -8.98
C SER A 36 -28.69 26.24 -9.13
N SER A 37 -27.92 27.06 -9.85
CA SER A 37 -28.21 28.48 -10.03
C SER A 37 -28.98 28.81 -11.31
N THR A 38 -29.02 27.90 -12.29
CA THR A 38 -29.84 28.09 -13.50
C THR A 38 -31.33 27.92 -13.22
N THR A 39 -32.14 28.86 -13.75
CA THR A 39 -33.61 28.80 -13.73
C THR A 39 -34.17 27.89 -14.83
N ASN A 40 -33.39 27.63 -15.89
CA ASN A 40 -33.80 26.77 -17.00
C ASN A 40 -33.56 25.29 -16.66
N LYS A 41 -34.64 24.48 -16.72
CA LYS A 41 -34.60 23.04 -16.45
C LYS A 41 -33.76 22.27 -17.47
N GLN A 42 -33.80 22.66 -18.75
CA GLN A 42 -33.02 21.99 -19.80
C GLN A 42 -31.52 22.22 -19.60
N ASP A 43 -31.12 23.45 -19.30
CA ASP A 43 -29.72 23.77 -19.02
C ASP A 43 -29.24 23.08 -17.74
N ALA A 44 -30.06 23.05 -16.69
CA ALA A 44 -29.74 22.32 -15.47
C ALA A 44 -29.56 20.82 -15.73
N ALA A 45 -30.37 20.21 -16.62
CA ALA A 45 -30.20 18.82 -17.02
C ALA A 45 -28.90 18.59 -17.81
N ARG A 46 -28.57 19.49 -18.76
CA ARG A 46 -27.30 19.46 -19.51
C ARG A 46 -26.09 19.52 -18.58
N LEU A 47 -26.10 20.45 -17.62
CA LEU A 47 -25.00 20.63 -16.67
C LEU A 47 -24.85 19.43 -15.73
N ARG A 48 -25.96 18.86 -15.24
CA ARG A 48 -25.92 17.62 -14.44
C ARG A 48 -25.36 16.44 -15.23
N GLN A 49 -25.66 16.35 -16.52
CA GLN A 49 -25.10 15.32 -17.38
C GLN A 49 -23.57 15.48 -17.53
N LYS A 50 -23.09 16.73 -17.66
CA LYS A 50 -21.65 17.01 -17.61
C LYS A 50 -21.01 16.60 -16.27
N CYS A 51 -21.64 16.90 -15.13
CA CYS A 51 -21.15 16.44 -13.82
C CYS A 51 -20.97 14.92 -13.78
N LYS A 52 -21.95 14.16 -14.28
CA LYS A 52 -21.87 12.69 -14.32
C LYS A 52 -20.68 12.20 -15.15
N ALA A 53 -20.44 12.82 -16.31
CA ALA A 53 -19.30 12.48 -17.16
C ALA A 53 -17.96 12.76 -16.45
N LEU A 54 -17.85 13.90 -15.76
CA LEU A 54 -16.64 14.25 -15.01
C LEU A 54 -16.39 13.35 -13.80
N ILE A 55 -17.45 12.93 -13.10
CA ILE A 55 -17.34 11.95 -12.01
C ILE A 55 -16.83 10.61 -12.56
N ALA A 56 -17.39 10.13 -13.67
CA ALA A 56 -16.90 8.91 -14.30
C ALA A 56 -15.42 9.01 -14.73
N HIS A 57 -15.01 10.17 -15.25
CA HIS A 57 -13.62 10.45 -15.58
C HIS A 57 -12.72 10.47 -14.33
N ALA A 58 -13.15 11.10 -13.24
CA ALA A 58 -12.42 11.12 -11.98
C ALA A 58 -12.26 9.70 -11.39
N GLU A 59 -13.29 8.85 -11.47
CA GLU A 59 -13.18 7.45 -11.04
C GLU A 59 -12.15 6.67 -11.89
N MET A 60 -12.12 6.90 -13.20
CA MET A 60 -11.08 6.32 -14.06
C MET A 60 -9.67 6.81 -13.69
N LEU A 61 -9.51 8.11 -13.39
CA LEU A 61 -8.22 8.65 -12.96
C LEU A 61 -7.79 8.07 -11.60
N LYS A 62 -8.73 7.82 -10.68
CA LYS A 62 -8.45 7.16 -9.40
C LYS A 62 -7.94 5.73 -9.60
N THR A 63 -8.52 4.95 -10.51
CA THR A 63 -8.04 3.59 -10.78
C THR A 63 -6.65 3.57 -11.40
N GLN A 64 -6.30 4.58 -12.20
CA GLN A 64 -4.96 4.76 -12.75
C GLN A 64 -3.93 5.22 -11.70
N LEU A 65 -4.37 6.08 -10.76
CA LEU A 65 -3.53 6.58 -9.66
C LEU A 65 -3.33 5.59 -8.53
N SER A 66 -4.29 4.71 -8.33
CA SER A 66 -4.13 3.52 -7.51
C SER A 66 -3.14 2.61 -8.24
N ILE A 67 -1.85 2.80 -7.95
CA ILE A 67 -0.73 1.88 -8.19
C ILE A 67 -1.27 0.43 -8.20
N PRO A 68 -0.87 -0.41 -9.21
CA PRO A 68 -1.47 -1.71 -9.53
C PRO A 68 -1.72 -2.49 -8.26
N PRO A 69 -2.78 -3.33 -8.19
CA PRO A 69 -3.18 -3.97 -6.95
C PRO A 69 -1.92 -4.44 -6.23
N LEU A 70 -1.57 -3.74 -5.15
CA LEU A 70 -0.65 -4.24 -4.15
C LEU A 70 -1.42 -5.39 -3.49
N ARG A 71 -1.63 -6.47 -4.23
CA ARG A 71 -1.15 -7.72 -3.75
C ARG A 71 0.36 -7.58 -3.99
N PRO A 72 1.18 -7.15 -3.02
CA PRO A 72 2.40 -7.91 -2.90
C PRO A 72 1.88 -9.35 -2.90
N ASN A 73 2.23 -10.13 -3.90
CA ASN A 73 2.12 -11.57 -3.76
C ASN A 73 2.68 -11.81 -2.36
N GLY A 74 1.94 -12.42 -1.42
CA GLY A 74 2.35 -12.39 0.01
C GLY A 74 3.83 -12.75 0.19
N SER A 75 4.36 -13.55 -0.73
CA SER A 75 5.78 -13.82 -0.99
C SER A 75 6.72 -12.60 -0.99
N ASP A 76 6.36 -11.43 -1.52
CA ASP A 76 7.25 -10.26 -1.58
C ASP A 76 7.41 -9.61 -0.20
N ILE A 77 6.34 -9.50 0.58
CA ILE A 77 6.42 -9.06 1.98
C ILE A 77 7.22 -10.08 2.79
N LEU A 78 6.94 -11.37 2.60
CA LEU A 78 7.63 -12.45 3.31
C LEU A 78 9.14 -12.44 2.98
N ARG A 79 9.51 -12.30 1.70
CA ARG A 79 10.92 -12.20 1.27
C ARG A 79 11.60 -10.94 1.78
N GLN A 80 10.90 -9.81 1.83
CA GLN A 80 11.45 -8.59 2.44
C GLN A 80 11.67 -8.76 3.94
N SER A 81 10.74 -9.41 4.64
CA SER A 81 10.86 -9.67 6.08
C SER A 81 11.93 -10.72 6.41
N SER A 82 12.29 -11.57 5.45
CA SER A 82 13.29 -12.61 5.64
C SER A 82 14.73 -12.15 5.41
N LEU A 83 14.94 -10.88 5.04
CA LEU A 83 16.27 -10.26 4.96
C LEU A 83 16.60 -9.58 6.29
N LEU A 84 17.28 -10.28 7.19
CA LEU A 84 17.68 -9.76 8.51
C LEU A 84 19.20 -9.61 8.58
N HIS A 85 19.67 -8.38 8.82
CA HIS A 85 21.10 -8.05 8.95
C HIS A 85 21.98 -8.49 7.78
N GLY A 86 21.43 -8.48 6.55
CA GLY A 86 22.14 -8.95 5.36
C GLY A 86 22.12 -10.48 5.17
N ASN A 87 21.46 -11.21 6.08
CA ASN A 87 21.20 -12.64 5.92
C ASN A 87 19.79 -12.85 5.36
N GLU A 88 19.70 -13.71 4.35
CA GLU A 88 18.42 -14.14 3.76
C GLU A 88 17.98 -15.46 4.40
N PHE A 89 16.74 -15.48 4.90
CA PHE A 89 16.10 -16.68 5.43
C PHE A 89 15.06 -17.20 4.43
N PRO A 90 15.36 -18.24 3.64
CA PRO A 90 14.42 -18.74 2.65
C PRO A 90 13.18 -19.33 3.34
N PRO A 91 12.02 -19.34 2.67
CA PRO A 91 10.85 -20.09 3.13
C PRO A 91 11.19 -21.57 3.36
N TRP A 92 10.54 -22.19 4.34
CA TRP A 92 10.61 -23.64 4.52
C TRP A 92 9.95 -24.32 3.32
N GLU A 93 10.72 -25.04 2.50
CA GLU A 93 10.20 -25.80 1.36
C GLU A 93 9.41 -27.03 1.82
N GLU A 94 9.83 -27.63 2.94
CA GLU A 94 9.18 -28.80 3.54
C GLU A 94 9.25 -28.70 5.08
N THR A 95 8.29 -29.34 5.76
CA THR A 95 8.35 -29.51 7.21
C THR A 95 9.54 -30.41 7.55
N PRO A 96 10.53 -29.94 8.34
CA PRO A 96 11.68 -30.75 8.69
C PRO A 96 11.24 -31.98 9.51
N SER A 97 11.91 -33.10 9.29
CA SER A 97 11.61 -34.35 10.00
C SER A 97 12.10 -34.28 11.45
N ASP A 98 11.33 -34.83 12.40
CA ASP A 98 11.73 -34.95 13.81
C ASP A 98 13.10 -35.61 13.99
N THR A 99 13.50 -36.51 13.07
CA THR A 99 14.80 -37.20 13.12
C THR A 99 15.98 -36.24 12.88
N GLU A 100 15.76 -35.11 12.21
CA GLU A 100 16.76 -34.06 12.00
C GLU A 100 17.15 -33.38 13.32
N PHE A 101 16.18 -33.21 14.23
CA PHE A 101 16.38 -32.60 15.54
C PHE A 101 16.81 -33.61 16.62
N GLN A 102 16.88 -34.90 16.28
CA GLN A 102 17.37 -35.94 17.19
C GLN A 102 18.90 -36.04 17.17
N ARG A 103 19.49 -36.18 18.35
CA ARG A 103 20.93 -36.41 18.48
C ARG A 103 21.30 -37.79 17.93
N LYS A 104 22.07 -37.83 16.85
CA LYS A 104 22.63 -39.08 16.33
C LYS A 104 23.60 -39.69 17.35
N ALA A 105 23.62 -41.02 17.45
CA ALA A 105 24.53 -41.72 18.35
C ALA A 105 26.00 -41.33 18.03
N GLY A 106 26.70 -40.76 19.01
CA GLY A 106 28.08 -40.29 18.85
C GLY A 106 28.24 -38.84 18.38
N GLN A 107 27.15 -38.11 18.11
CA GLN A 107 27.24 -36.69 17.73
C GLN A 107 27.47 -35.80 18.97
N GLN A 108 28.49 -34.94 18.91
CA GLN A 108 28.73 -33.94 19.94
C GLN A 108 27.61 -32.88 19.94
N LEU A 109 27.33 -32.31 21.12
CA LEU A 109 26.37 -31.23 21.27
C LEU A 109 26.80 -30.04 20.41
N PHE A 110 25.84 -29.44 19.70
CA PHE A 110 26.07 -28.16 19.04
C PHE A 110 26.40 -27.13 20.11
N THR A 111 27.67 -26.76 20.16
CA THR A 111 28.19 -25.78 21.11
C THR A 111 28.45 -24.51 20.32
N TYR A 112 27.69 -23.46 20.59
CA TYR A 112 28.01 -22.16 20.03
C TYR A 112 29.29 -21.66 20.72
N ALA A 113 30.33 -21.38 19.94
CA ALA A 113 31.51 -20.68 20.43
C ALA A 113 31.12 -19.21 20.65
N THR A 114 30.46 -18.93 21.77
CA THR A 114 30.11 -17.56 22.16
C THR A 114 31.38 -16.87 22.64
N SER A 115 32.15 -16.29 21.72
CA SER A 115 33.24 -15.35 22.07
C SER A 115 32.71 -13.97 22.47
N ALA A 116 31.40 -13.73 22.32
CA ALA A 116 30.75 -12.50 22.72
C ALA A 116 30.17 -12.64 24.13
N SER A 117 30.88 -12.09 25.12
CA SER A 117 30.41 -11.89 26.49
C SER A 117 29.16 -10.99 26.50
N LEU A 118 27.98 -11.61 26.39
CA LEU A 118 26.70 -11.06 26.80
C LEU A 118 26.52 -11.59 28.23
N PHE A 119 27.00 -10.93 29.28
CA PHE A 119 26.29 -9.99 30.17
C PHE A 119 27.27 -9.58 31.31
N PRO A 120 27.12 -8.42 31.98
CA PRO A 120 27.81 -8.16 33.23
C PRO A 120 27.26 -9.08 34.32
N THR A 121 28.17 -9.68 35.09
CA THR A 121 27.93 -10.63 36.16
C THR A 121 26.95 -10.11 37.21
N SER A 122 25.86 -10.84 37.42
CA SER A 122 25.20 -10.90 38.73
C SER A 122 25.21 -12.37 39.18
N SER A 123 26.16 -12.67 40.07
CA SER A 123 26.25 -13.96 40.76
C SER A 123 24.96 -14.24 41.52
N LEU A 124 24.31 -15.37 41.23
CA LEU A 124 23.36 -15.99 42.12
C LEU A 124 23.79 -17.43 42.34
N THR A 125 24.54 -17.64 43.43
CA THR A 125 24.72 -18.94 44.06
C THR A 125 23.36 -19.39 44.58
N VAL A 126 22.77 -20.40 43.94
CA VAL A 126 21.65 -21.15 44.54
C VAL A 126 22.25 -22.36 45.23
N LEU A 127 22.29 -22.27 46.57
CA LEU A 127 22.57 -23.35 47.48
C LEU A 127 21.33 -24.27 47.51
N CYS A 128 21.43 -25.48 46.96
CA CYS A 128 20.44 -26.53 47.26
C CYS A 128 20.88 -27.26 48.54
N GLN A 129 20.06 -27.15 49.59
CA GLN A 129 19.97 -28.17 50.64
C GLN A 129 19.07 -29.30 50.18
#